data_AF-A0A9P0PB02-F1
#
_entry.id   AF-A0A9P0PB02-F1
#
_cell.length_a   1.000
_cell.length_b   1.000
_cell.length_c   1.000
_cell.angle_alpha   90.00
_cell.angle_beta   90.00
_cell.angle_gamma   90.00
#
_symmetry.space_group_name_H-M   'P 1'
#
loop_
_entity.id
_entity.type
_entity.pdbx_description
1 polymer ?
#
loop_
_entity_poly.entity_id
_entity_poly.type
_entity_poly.pdbx_seq_one_letter_code
_entity_poly.pdbx_strand_id
1 'polypeptide(L)'
;MDNKTVNVKYPKLRDQKTKKLEHDLVQEPARKTLFDRIMANFKMMERRTYLHRIIYVGEHDIASDLPSMLVNTVTAVNEAENTVEKLTGFLLVYQKCFLHMVEGSEDSITKHVGLVLNKYGDNKELKNLKLLIQVSHILKRVCPEWQTYFGVPSKLLSPLEEEASMEETGRRLYTCVRCIYNLLGAFAKDAAEASEMESIKDIGGSKSSLSLRGSLGHRLSIANNSRNLINKGSHSSSLNRSQSILGHSKDRYWQHLPEYEVIIALIRSPYVQTLQSFYDVYMVVPQRDIYKDKVWPVPGDFIPFDVFSELYDCTTELRAHRGVTTTDQDQNTEEADDASEKESDED
;
A
#
# COMPACT_ATOMS: atom_id res chain seq x y z
N MET A 1 -36.05 -32.80 -46.68
CA MET A 1 -35.33 -33.22 -45.46
C MET A 1 -36.30 -33.01 -44.32
N ASP A 2 -36.89 -34.10 -43.83
CA ASP A 2 -38.00 -34.05 -42.89
C ASP A 2 -37.49 -33.78 -41.46
N ASN A 3 -37.91 -32.65 -40.89
CA ASN A 3 -37.65 -32.28 -39.51
C ASN A 3 -38.44 -33.21 -38.57
N LYS A 4 -37.78 -34.25 -38.05
CA LYS A 4 -38.31 -35.05 -36.94
C LYS A 4 -38.14 -34.28 -35.64
N THR A 5 -39.23 -33.73 -35.13
CA THR A 5 -39.33 -33.21 -33.77
C THR A 5 -39.29 -34.36 -32.77
N VAL A 6 -38.18 -34.47 -32.03
CA VAL A 6 -38.03 -35.44 -30.94
C VAL A 6 -38.73 -34.87 -29.71
N ASN A 7 -39.80 -35.53 -29.27
CA ASN A 7 -40.57 -35.15 -28.10
C ASN A 7 -39.95 -35.80 -26.85
N VAL A 8 -39.10 -35.05 -26.13
CA VAL A 8 -38.43 -35.52 -24.91
C VAL A 8 -39.37 -35.35 -23.72
N LYS A 9 -39.82 -36.46 -23.14
CA LYS A 9 -40.68 -36.49 -21.96
C LYS A 9 -39.82 -36.44 -20.69
N TYR A 10 -39.76 -35.28 -20.05
CA TYR A 10 -39.02 -35.14 -18.80
C TYR A 10 -39.75 -35.85 -17.63
N PRO A 11 -39.02 -36.53 -16.73
CA PRO A 11 -39.60 -37.08 -15.51
C PRO A 11 -40.20 -35.95 -14.66
N LYS A 12 -41.45 -36.12 -14.19
CA LYS A 12 -42.05 -35.19 -13.25
C LYS A 12 -41.27 -35.25 -11.93
N LEU A 13 -40.82 -34.10 -11.43
CA LEU A 13 -40.24 -33.99 -10.08
C LEU A 13 -41.20 -34.65 -9.09
N ARG A 14 -40.71 -35.64 -8.35
CA ARG A 14 -41.41 -36.19 -7.19
C ARG A 14 -41.55 -35.05 -6.18
N ASP A 15 -42.79 -34.69 -5.83
CA ASP A 15 -43.08 -33.84 -4.69
C ASP A 15 -42.55 -34.53 -3.42
N GLN A 16 -41.29 -34.25 -3.06
CA GLN A 16 -40.79 -34.54 -1.73
C GLN A 16 -41.51 -33.62 -0.77
N LYS A 17 -42.57 -34.13 -0.13
CA LYS A 17 -43.10 -33.57 1.10
C LYS A 17 -41.97 -33.53 2.13
N THR A 18 -41.29 -32.40 2.19
CA THR A 18 -40.32 -32.05 3.23
C THR A 18 -41.05 -32.08 4.57
N LYS A 19 -40.87 -33.18 5.31
CA LYS A 19 -41.09 -33.19 6.76
C LYS A 19 -40.15 -32.14 7.34
N LYS A 20 -40.69 -30.95 7.66
CA LYS A 20 -40.06 -30.00 8.57
C LYS A 20 -39.91 -30.71 9.92
N LEU A 21 -38.74 -31.28 10.15
CA LEU A 21 -38.27 -31.56 11.50
C LEU A 21 -37.93 -30.19 12.11
N GLU A 22 -38.77 -29.75 13.05
CA GLU A 22 -38.44 -28.65 13.96
C GLU A 22 -37.28 -29.12 14.84
N HIS A 23 -36.06 -28.91 14.36
CA HIS A 23 -34.89 -28.86 15.22
C HIS A 23 -34.85 -27.48 15.88
N ASP A 24 -34.75 -27.50 17.21
CA ASP A 24 -34.65 -26.34 18.07
C ASP A 24 -33.67 -25.28 17.56
N LEU A 25 -34.05 -24.04 17.82
CA LEU A 25 -33.56 -22.77 17.29
C LEU A 25 -32.09 -22.45 17.64
N VAL A 26 -31.14 -23.23 17.14
CA VAL A 26 -29.76 -22.76 16.98
C VAL A 26 -29.71 -21.97 15.67
N GLN A 27 -30.06 -20.69 15.74
CA GLN A 27 -29.88 -19.78 14.61
C GLN A 27 -28.38 -19.72 14.32
N GLU A 28 -27.92 -20.37 13.23
CA GLU A 28 -26.52 -20.30 12.84
C GLU A 28 -26.10 -18.83 12.80
N PRO A 29 -25.01 -18.45 13.48
CA PRO A 29 -24.57 -17.06 13.49
C PRO A 29 -24.31 -16.66 12.04
N ALA A 30 -24.95 -15.57 11.60
CA ALA A 30 -24.80 -15.03 10.25
C ALA A 30 -23.30 -14.92 9.92
N ARG A 31 -22.84 -15.75 8.98
CA ARG A 31 -21.43 -15.81 8.61
C ARG A 31 -21.05 -14.48 7.98
N LYS A 32 -20.26 -13.68 8.70
CA LYS A 32 -19.67 -12.45 8.15
C LYS A 32 -18.56 -12.86 7.20
N THR A 33 -18.66 -12.45 5.95
CA THR A 33 -17.61 -12.66 4.96
C THR A 33 -16.40 -11.77 5.29
N LEU A 34 -15.25 -12.09 4.71
CA LEU A 34 -14.07 -11.20 4.78
C LEU A 34 -14.40 -9.81 4.22
N PHE A 35 -15.21 -9.75 3.16
CA PHE A 35 -15.69 -8.51 2.57
C PHE A 35 -16.47 -7.66 3.59
N ASP A 36 -17.40 -8.26 4.33
CA ASP A 36 -18.17 -7.55 5.37
C ASP A 36 -17.26 -6.96 6.46
N ARG A 37 -16.21 -7.69 6.83
CA ARG A 37 -15.21 -7.23 7.80
C ARG A 37 -14.40 -6.04 7.27
N ILE A 38 -13.95 -6.11 6.02
CA ILE A 38 -13.23 -5.02 5.36
C ILE A 38 -14.12 -3.77 5.25
N MET A 39 -15.37 -3.93 4.80
CA MET A 39 -16.32 -2.83 4.67
C MET A 39 -16.65 -2.20 6.02
N ALA A 40 -16.82 -3.01 7.08
CA ALA A 40 -17.01 -2.50 8.43
C ALA A 40 -15.79 -1.70 8.91
N ASN A 41 -14.57 -2.18 8.63
CA ASN A 41 -13.33 -1.47 8.98
C ASN A 41 -13.20 -0.15 8.22
N PHE A 42 -13.47 -0.13 6.92
CA PHE A 42 -13.49 1.08 6.12
C PHE A 42 -14.51 2.09 6.64
N LYS A 43 -15.73 1.64 6.96
CA LYS A 43 -16.76 2.48 7.56
C LYS A 43 -16.32 3.04 8.93
N MET A 44 -15.69 2.21 9.77
CA MET A 44 -15.18 2.63 11.08
C MET A 44 -14.06 3.67 10.97
N MET A 45 -13.25 3.59 9.91
CA MET A 45 -12.14 4.51 9.64
C MET A 45 -12.53 5.71 8.76
N GLU A 46 -13.81 5.82 8.38
CA GLU A 46 -14.33 6.83 7.44
C GLU A 46 -13.63 6.82 6.08
N ARG A 47 -13.21 5.64 5.62
CA ARG A 47 -12.52 5.44 4.33
C ARG A 47 -13.37 4.65 3.35
N ARG A 48 -13.00 4.75 2.07
CA ARG A 48 -13.65 3.99 0.99
C ARG A 48 -12.70 3.04 0.26
N THR A 49 -11.40 3.19 0.44
CA THR A 49 -10.38 2.37 -0.21
C THR A 49 -9.17 2.19 0.71
N TYR A 50 -8.26 1.32 0.30
CA TYR A 50 -7.00 1.11 0.98
C TYR A 50 -6.07 2.32 0.82
N LEU A 51 -5.26 2.54 1.84
CA LEU A 51 -4.16 3.50 1.77
C LEU A 51 -2.86 2.77 1.51
N HIS A 52 -2.00 3.41 0.74
CA HIS A 52 -0.67 2.95 0.42
C HIS A 52 0.31 4.08 0.74
N ARG A 53 1.58 3.73 0.90
CA ARG A 53 2.68 4.66 1.08
C ARG A 53 3.79 4.30 0.13
N ILE A 54 4.33 5.29 -0.55
CA ILE A 54 5.60 5.16 -1.27
C ILE A 54 6.59 6.16 -0.72
N ILE A 55 7.86 5.79 -0.72
CA ILE A 55 8.98 6.69 -0.47
C ILE A 55 9.91 6.58 -1.65
N TYR A 56 10.20 7.70 -2.29
CA TYR A 56 11.15 7.77 -3.40
C TYR A 56 12.11 8.95 -3.21
N VAL A 57 13.25 8.86 -3.88
CA VAL A 57 14.31 9.88 -3.85
C VAL A 57 14.67 10.28 -5.26
N GLY A 58 15.28 11.45 -5.40
CA GLY A 58 15.81 11.92 -6.67
C GLY A 58 16.79 13.07 -6.49
N GLU A 59 17.49 13.38 -7.58
CA GLU A 59 18.36 14.54 -7.70
C GLU A 59 17.58 15.71 -8.29
N HIS A 60 17.98 16.93 -7.93
CA HIS A 60 17.44 18.16 -8.50
C HIS A 60 18.51 19.23 -8.59
N ASP A 61 18.36 20.15 -9.54
CA ASP A 61 19.19 21.35 -9.66
C ASP A 61 18.48 22.62 -9.13
N ILE A 62 17.22 22.50 -8.71
CA ILE A 62 16.31 23.62 -8.41
C ILE A 62 15.71 23.56 -7.00
N ALA A 63 16.54 23.74 -5.97
CA ALA A 63 16.12 23.58 -4.57
C ALA A 63 14.97 24.53 -4.15
N SER A 64 14.90 25.74 -4.68
CA SER A 64 13.88 26.75 -4.30
C SER A 64 12.48 26.41 -4.80
N ASP A 65 12.39 25.83 -6.00
CA ASP A 65 11.12 25.69 -6.72
C ASP A 65 10.55 24.27 -6.56
N LEU A 66 11.40 23.30 -6.22
CA LEU A 66 11.03 21.90 -6.00
C LEU A 66 9.82 21.72 -5.07
N PRO A 67 9.72 22.36 -3.89
CA PRO A 67 8.54 22.22 -3.04
C PRO A 67 7.26 22.64 -3.73
N SER A 68 7.26 23.80 -4.38
CA SER A 68 6.09 24.34 -5.07
C SER A 68 5.67 23.39 -6.19
N MET A 69 6.62 22.84 -6.95
CA MET A 69 6.34 21.89 -8.02
C MET A 69 5.68 20.60 -7.52
N LEU A 70 6.24 19.98 -6.48
CA LEU A 70 5.70 18.74 -5.93
C LEU A 70 4.35 18.99 -5.22
N VAL A 71 4.19 20.10 -4.50
CA VAL A 71 2.90 20.51 -3.95
C VAL A 71 1.86 20.71 -5.06
N ASN A 72 2.22 21.33 -6.17
CA ASN A 72 1.31 21.52 -7.30
C ASN A 72 0.82 20.18 -7.88
N THR A 73 1.67 19.16 -7.94
CA THR A 73 1.24 17.82 -8.38
C THR A 73 0.26 17.20 -7.39
N VAL A 74 0.48 17.37 -6.09
CA VAL A 74 -0.39 16.83 -5.03
C VAL A 74 -1.73 17.54 -5.03
N THR A 75 -1.73 18.87 -5.15
CA THR A 75 -2.94 19.68 -5.27
C THR A 75 -3.74 19.29 -6.52
N ALA A 76 -3.09 19.15 -7.67
CA ALA A 76 -3.76 18.72 -8.90
C ALA A 76 -4.41 17.33 -8.77
N VAL A 77 -3.78 16.38 -8.06
CA VAL A 77 -4.39 15.07 -7.78
C VAL A 77 -5.56 15.23 -6.80
N ASN A 78 -5.41 16.04 -5.76
CA ASN A 78 -6.44 16.24 -4.73
C ASN A 78 -7.69 16.97 -5.24
N GLU A 79 -7.54 17.83 -6.24
CA GLU A 79 -8.64 18.59 -6.85
C GLU A 79 -9.35 17.83 -7.99
N ALA A 80 -8.82 16.68 -8.42
CA ALA A 80 -9.47 15.88 -9.46
C ALA A 80 -10.82 15.32 -8.99
N GLU A 81 -11.84 15.40 -9.85
CA GLU A 81 -13.25 15.07 -9.52
C GLU A 81 -13.45 13.64 -8.97
N ASN A 82 -12.56 12.70 -9.34
CA ASN A 82 -12.64 11.29 -8.95
C ASN A 82 -11.70 10.91 -7.79
N THR A 83 -11.19 11.89 -7.03
CA THR A 83 -10.29 11.60 -5.91
C THR A 83 -11.07 11.16 -4.68
N VAL A 84 -11.01 9.86 -4.40
CA VAL A 84 -11.68 9.23 -3.25
C VAL A 84 -10.92 9.49 -1.96
N GLU A 85 -9.59 9.39 -2.00
CA GLU A 85 -8.70 9.62 -0.87
C GLU A 85 -7.68 10.68 -1.25
N LYS A 86 -7.57 11.73 -0.42
CA LYS A 86 -6.57 12.77 -0.61
C LYS A 86 -5.16 12.20 -0.53
N LEU A 87 -4.30 12.70 -1.39
CA LEU A 87 -2.87 12.52 -1.33
C LEU A 87 -2.29 13.44 -0.27
N THR A 88 -1.53 12.88 0.65
CA THR A 88 -0.80 13.59 1.72
C THR A 88 0.63 13.06 1.75
N GLY A 89 1.50 13.66 2.56
CA GLY A 89 2.88 13.21 2.53
C GLY A 89 3.86 14.17 3.18
N PHE A 90 5.13 13.88 2.93
CA PHE A 90 6.25 14.59 3.47
C PHE A 90 7.34 14.74 2.42
N LEU A 91 7.82 15.96 2.24
CA LEU A 91 8.93 16.30 1.37
C LEU A 91 10.12 16.79 2.19
N LEU A 92 11.24 16.10 2.06
CA LEU A 92 12.53 16.46 2.61
C LEU A 92 13.44 16.95 1.49
N VAL A 93 13.90 18.19 1.60
CA VAL A 93 14.73 18.84 0.58
C VAL A 93 16.14 19.07 1.12
N TYR A 94 17.13 18.58 0.38
CA TYR A 94 18.54 18.90 0.55
C TYR A 94 19.02 19.78 -0.61
N GLN A 95 20.32 20.07 -0.65
CA GLN A 95 20.86 21.01 -1.65
C GLN A 95 20.77 20.50 -3.09
N LYS A 96 20.96 19.19 -3.31
CA LYS A 96 21.01 18.57 -4.65
C LYS A 96 20.17 17.30 -4.79
N CYS A 97 19.50 16.89 -3.71
CA CYS A 97 18.64 15.74 -3.72
C CYS A 97 17.47 15.96 -2.78
N PHE A 98 16.45 15.15 -2.96
CA PHE A 98 15.24 15.19 -2.15
C PHE A 98 14.76 13.79 -1.84
N LEU A 99 13.95 13.71 -0.79
CA LEU A 99 13.23 12.53 -0.42
C LEU A 99 11.76 12.87 -0.30
N HIS A 100 10.92 12.04 -0.90
CA HIS A 100 9.50 12.29 -0.98
C HIS A 100 8.71 11.06 -0.54
N MET A 101 7.98 11.21 0.56
CA MET A 101 7.00 10.24 1.05
C MET A 101 5.60 10.69 0.64
N VAL A 102 4.84 9.79 0.02
CA VAL A 102 3.47 10.05 -0.42
C VAL A 102 2.54 8.97 0.13
N GLU A 103 1.40 9.37 0.66
CA GLU A 103 0.36 8.52 1.22
C GLU A 103 -1.00 8.81 0.55
N GLY A 104 -1.69 7.78 0.09
CA GLY A 104 -2.97 7.93 -0.60
C GLY A 104 -3.56 6.62 -1.08
N SER A 105 -4.65 6.70 -1.85
CA SER A 105 -5.10 5.54 -2.62
C SER A 105 -4.09 5.17 -3.70
N GLU A 106 -4.15 3.93 -4.18
CA GLU A 106 -3.35 3.47 -5.31
C GLU A 106 -3.53 4.40 -6.51
N ASP A 107 -4.77 4.70 -6.92
CA ASP A 107 -5.08 5.62 -8.01
C ASP A 107 -4.48 7.03 -7.82
N SER A 108 -4.56 7.58 -6.61
CA SER A 108 -4.01 8.90 -6.31
C SER A 108 -2.48 8.90 -6.44
N ILE A 109 -1.82 7.85 -5.94
CA ILE A 109 -0.36 7.70 -6.05
C ILE A 109 0.06 7.49 -7.51
N THR A 110 -0.68 6.68 -8.27
CA THR A 110 -0.46 6.46 -9.70
C THR A 110 -0.49 7.78 -10.47
N LYS A 111 -1.56 8.57 -10.30
CA LYS A 111 -1.70 9.87 -10.96
C LYS A 111 -0.57 10.82 -10.57
N HIS A 112 -0.21 10.86 -9.29
CA HIS A 112 0.89 11.68 -8.79
C HIS A 112 2.22 11.31 -9.44
N VAL A 113 2.60 10.02 -9.40
CA VAL A 113 3.84 9.54 -9.98
C VAL A 113 3.87 9.79 -11.49
N GLY A 114 2.76 9.54 -12.19
CA GLY A 114 2.64 9.84 -13.62
C GLY A 114 2.81 11.33 -13.92
N LEU A 115 2.24 12.23 -13.11
CA LEU A 115 2.43 13.68 -13.27
C LEU A 115 3.88 14.08 -13.04
N VAL A 116 4.53 13.54 -12.00
CA VAL A 116 5.94 13.81 -11.68
C VAL A 116 6.84 13.34 -12.83
N LEU A 117 6.67 12.12 -13.32
CA LEU A 117 7.47 11.56 -14.41
C LEU A 117 7.25 12.32 -15.72
N ASN A 118 6.00 12.56 -16.12
CA ASN A 118 5.70 13.20 -17.39
C ASN A 118 6.08 14.70 -17.43
N LYS A 119 5.82 15.44 -16.34
CA LYS A 119 6.09 16.88 -16.29
C LYS A 119 7.55 17.18 -15.98
N TYR A 120 8.11 16.49 -14.99
CA TYR A 120 9.39 16.86 -14.36
C TYR A 120 10.48 15.79 -14.48
N GLY A 121 10.12 14.57 -14.90
CA GLY A 121 11.05 13.48 -15.19
C GLY A 121 11.86 13.68 -16.46
N ASP A 122 12.61 12.64 -16.84
CA ASP A 122 13.47 12.58 -18.02
C ASP A 122 14.58 13.64 -18.10
N ASN A 123 15.32 13.83 -16.99
CA ASN A 123 16.48 14.73 -16.90
C ASN A 123 16.18 16.22 -17.14
N LYS A 124 14.91 16.63 -17.05
CA LYS A 124 14.54 18.06 -17.05
C LYS A 124 14.98 18.69 -15.73
N GLU A 125 14.13 18.58 -14.71
CA GLU A 125 14.31 19.24 -13.41
C GLU A 125 14.61 18.22 -12.32
N LEU A 126 14.04 17.01 -12.44
CA LEU A 126 14.30 15.89 -11.55
C LEU A 126 15.08 14.79 -12.29
N LYS A 127 16.12 14.29 -11.64
CA LYS A 127 17.05 13.30 -12.19
C LYS A 127 17.10 12.08 -11.28
N ASN A 128 17.43 10.93 -11.86
CA ASN A 128 17.73 9.68 -11.14
C ASN A 128 16.68 9.31 -10.07
N LEU A 129 15.40 9.33 -10.45
CA LEU A 129 14.31 9.02 -9.52
C LEU A 129 14.31 7.53 -9.16
N LYS A 130 14.43 7.22 -7.88
CA LYS A 130 14.51 5.86 -7.34
C LYS A 130 13.43 5.61 -6.28
N LEU A 131 12.77 4.47 -6.35
CA LEU A 131 11.81 4.02 -5.34
C LEU A 131 12.58 3.33 -4.19
N LEU A 132 12.43 3.84 -2.97
CA LEU A 132 13.04 3.22 -1.79
C LEU A 132 12.14 2.14 -1.19
N ILE A 133 10.85 2.43 -1.02
CA ILE A 133 9.91 1.47 -0.45
C ILE A 133 8.49 1.76 -0.90
N GLN A 134 7.74 0.70 -1.13
CA GLN A 134 6.28 0.69 -1.27
C GLN A 134 5.70 -0.11 -0.11
N VAL A 135 4.73 0.46 0.59
CA VAL A 135 3.97 -0.21 1.64
C VAL A 135 2.50 -0.16 1.27
N SER A 136 1.91 -1.32 0.99
CA SER A 136 0.50 -1.44 0.67
C SER A 136 -0.36 -1.63 1.91
N HIS A 137 -1.61 -1.17 1.85
CA HIS A 137 -2.63 -1.34 2.90
C HIS A 137 -2.20 -0.81 4.28
N ILE A 138 -1.65 0.40 4.33
CA ILE A 138 -1.28 1.04 5.60
C ILE A 138 -2.53 1.34 6.45
N LEU A 139 -2.42 1.10 7.76
CA LEU A 139 -3.53 1.31 8.70
C LEU A 139 -3.82 2.80 8.90
N LYS A 140 -2.77 3.62 9.04
CA LYS A 140 -2.86 5.05 9.32
C LYS A 140 -1.77 5.83 8.59
N ARG A 141 -2.13 7.05 8.16
CA ARG A 141 -1.21 8.06 7.66
C ARG A 141 -0.21 8.44 8.74
N VAL A 142 1.06 8.51 8.38
CA VAL A 142 2.09 9.11 9.23
C VAL A 142 2.06 10.63 9.09
N CYS A 143 1.74 11.12 7.89
CA CYS A 143 1.61 12.55 7.59
C CYS A 143 0.16 12.82 7.14
N PRO A 144 -0.75 13.12 8.08
CA PRO A 144 -2.16 13.39 7.74
C PRO A 144 -2.33 14.67 6.91
N GLU A 145 -1.39 15.60 7.04
CA GLU A 145 -1.30 16.82 6.26
C GLU A 145 0.00 16.83 5.44
N TRP A 146 0.02 17.60 4.37
CA TRP A 146 1.24 17.81 3.60
C TRP A 146 2.26 18.62 4.39
N GLN A 147 3.50 18.16 4.40
CA GLN A 147 4.60 18.84 5.09
C GLN A 147 5.85 18.90 4.22
N THR A 148 6.56 20.02 4.28
CA THR A 148 7.87 20.19 3.64
C THR A 148 8.89 20.59 4.70
N TYR A 149 10.10 20.04 4.61
CA TYR A 149 11.19 20.38 5.49
C TYR A 149 12.51 20.49 4.71
N PHE A 150 13.28 21.54 4.99
CA PHE A 150 14.60 21.77 4.43
C PHE A 150 15.63 21.40 5.49
N GLY A 151 16.46 20.41 5.20
CA GLY A 151 17.46 19.91 6.15
C GLY A 151 18.88 20.17 5.68
N VAL A 152 19.80 20.32 6.64
CA VAL A 152 21.24 20.25 6.40
C VAL A 152 21.75 18.98 7.08
N PRO A 153 21.85 17.85 6.34
CA PRO A 153 22.20 16.57 6.96
C PRO A 153 23.65 16.56 7.47
N SER A 154 23.93 15.68 8.43
CA SER A 154 25.30 15.38 8.85
C SER A 154 26.08 14.76 7.69
N LYS A 155 27.31 15.22 7.47
CA LYS A 155 28.23 14.60 6.51
C LYS A 155 28.85 13.36 7.12
N LEU A 156 28.91 12.29 6.36
CA LEU A 156 29.66 11.11 6.77
C LEU A 156 31.16 11.42 6.84
N LEU A 157 31.84 10.87 7.85
CA LEU A 157 33.29 11.02 8.05
C LEU A 157 34.10 10.23 7.02
N SER A 158 33.53 9.14 6.50
CA SER A 158 34.14 8.28 5.49
C SER A 158 33.30 8.28 4.22
N PRO A 159 33.93 8.35 3.03
CA PRO A 159 33.21 8.20 1.78
C PRO A 159 32.63 6.79 1.70
N LEU A 160 31.40 6.68 1.20
CA LEU A 160 30.79 5.39 0.92
C LEU A 160 31.35 4.82 -0.39
N GLU A 161 31.57 3.51 -0.42
CA GLU A 161 31.91 2.80 -1.65
C GLU A 161 30.77 2.92 -2.67
N GLU A 162 31.15 3.24 -3.92
CA GLU A 162 30.21 3.39 -5.04
C GLU A 162 29.64 2.03 -5.48
N GLU A 163 30.45 0.97 -5.46
CA GLU A 163 30.05 -0.39 -5.82
C GLU A 163 29.68 -1.23 -4.59
N ALA A 164 28.68 -0.77 -3.83
CA ALA A 164 28.19 -1.53 -2.69
C ALA A 164 27.47 -2.82 -3.12
N SER A 165 27.62 -3.89 -2.34
CA SER A 165 26.83 -5.12 -2.55
C SER A 165 25.32 -4.86 -2.40
N MET A 166 24.51 -5.82 -2.85
CA MET A 166 23.05 -5.76 -2.68
C MET A 166 22.66 -5.68 -1.19
N GLU A 167 23.33 -6.44 -0.32
CA GLU A 167 23.08 -6.47 1.12
C GLU A 167 23.39 -5.11 1.76
N GLU A 168 24.51 -4.50 1.36
CA GLU A 168 24.92 -3.20 1.88
C GLU A 168 23.99 -2.08 1.39
N THR A 169 23.56 -2.13 0.12
CA THR A 169 22.50 -1.26 -0.40
C THR A 169 21.21 -1.43 0.42
N GLY A 170 20.82 -2.66 0.76
CA GLY A 170 19.66 -2.94 1.61
C GLY A 170 19.77 -2.33 3.01
N ARG A 171 20.95 -2.39 3.64
CA ARG A 171 21.20 -1.75 4.95
C ARG A 171 21.14 -0.23 4.86
N ARG A 172 21.70 0.37 3.80
CA ARG A 172 21.62 1.82 3.53
C ARG A 172 20.17 2.26 3.36
N LEU A 173 19.38 1.50 2.61
CA LEU A 173 17.96 1.74 2.38
C LEU A 173 17.18 1.68 3.71
N TYR A 174 17.37 0.61 4.49
CA TYR A 174 16.74 0.47 5.80
C TYR A 174 17.09 1.64 6.73
N THR A 175 18.37 2.03 6.77
CA THR A 175 18.84 3.14 7.60
C THR A 175 18.18 4.46 7.19
N CYS A 176 18.16 4.77 5.90
CA CYS A 176 17.50 5.94 5.36
C CYS A 176 16.01 5.98 5.72
N VAL A 177 15.29 4.88 5.47
CA VAL A 177 13.85 4.75 5.78
C VAL A 177 13.59 4.91 7.29
N ARG A 178 14.42 4.29 8.13
CA ARG A 178 14.35 4.42 9.59
C ARG A 178 14.55 5.87 10.05
N CYS A 179 15.52 6.59 9.49
CA CYS A 179 15.76 7.99 9.81
C CYS A 179 14.53 8.86 9.50
N ILE A 180 13.87 8.63 8.35
CA ILE A 180 12.64 9.35 7.99
C ILE A 180 11.52 9.10 9.01
N TYR A 181 11.28 7.84 9.39
CA TYR A 181 10.25 7.55 10.39
C TYR A 181 10.58 8.14 11.76
N ASN A 182 11.85 8.16 12.14
CA ASN A 182 12.30 8.80 13.38
C ASN A 182 12.08 10.32 13.33
N LEU A 183 12.38 10.96 12.19
CA LEU A 183 12.14 12.37 11.95
C LEU A 183 10.66 12.72 12.06
N LEU A 184 9.80 11.98 11.37
CA LEU A 184 8.35 12.17 11.43
C LEU A 184 7.78 11.88 12.82
N GLY A 185 8.34 10.90 13.52
CA GLY A 185 8.02 10.63 14.92
C GLY A 185 8.38 11.80 15.84
N ALA A 186 9.51 12.47 15.60
CA ALA A 186 9.89 13.68 16.33
C ALA A 186 8.94 14.85 16.04
N PHE A 187 8.51 15.05 14.78
CA PHE A 187 7.50 16.06 14.45
C PHE A 187 6.16 15.78 15.13
N ALA A 188 5.72 14.52 15.16
CA ALA A 188 4.47 14.15 15.80
C ALA A 188 4.49 14.39 17.32
N LYS A 189 5.63 14.12 17.98
CA LYS A 189 5.81 14.42 19.42
C LYS A 189 5.74 15.91 19.71
N ASP A 190 6.47 16.71 18.93
CA ASP A 190 6.47 18.16 19.09
C ASP A 190 5.08 18.78 18.85
N ALA A 191 4.31 18.24 17.90
CA ALA A 191 2.93 18.67 17.66
C ALA A 191 2.00 18.31 18.83
N ALA A 192 2.18 17.15 19.46
CA ALA A 192 1.41 16.74 20.64
C ALA A 192 1.73 17.64 21.85
N GLU A 193 3.02 17.89 22.14
CA GLU A 193 3.48 18.77 23.22
C GLU A 193 2.92 20.20 23.06
N ALA A 194 2.90 20.72 21.83
CA ALA A 194 2.31 22.03 21.55
C ALA A 194 0.80 22.08 21.85
N SER A 195 0.05 21.04 21.49
CA SER A 195 -1.39 20.96 21.74
C SER A 195 -1.73 20.86 23.23
N GLU A 196 -0.92 20.15 24.02
CA GLU A 196 -1.08 20.07 25.47
C GLU A 196 -0.84 21.44 26.13
N MET A 197 0.19 22.16 25.70
CA MET A 197 0.51 23.48 26.25
C MET A 197 -0.57 24.53 25.94
N GLU A 198 -1.24 24.45 24.79
CA GLU A 198 -2.39 25.31 24.47
C GLU A 198 -3.60 25.01 25.36
N SER A 199 -3.90 23.73 25.62
CA SER A 199 -5.02 23.35 26.49
C SER A 199 -4.89 23.84 27.94
N ILE A 200 -3.66 23.95 28.45
CA ILE A 200 -3.39 24.43 29.81
C ILE A 200 -3.59 25.96 29.90
N LYS A 201 -3.30 26.71 28.83
CA LYS A 201 -3.48 28.17 28.80
C LYS A 201 -4.95 28.57 28.84
N ASP A 202 -5.83 27.78 28.24
CA ASP A 202 -7.28 28.02 28.25
C ASP A 202 -7.92 27.84 29.64
N ILE A 203 -7.28 27.07 30.53
CA ILE A 203 -7.76 26.87 31.91
C ILE A 203 -7.29 28.00 32.84
N GLY A 204 -6.18 28.68 32.53
CA GLY A 204 -5.60 29.75 33.36
C GLY A 204 -6.33 31.10 33.31
N GLY A 205 -7.32 31.28 32.43
CA GLY A 205 -8.04 32.54 32.21
C GLY A 205 -9.36 32.70 32.98
N SER A 206 -9.86 31.67 33.67
CA SER A 206 -11.16 31.73 34.35
C SER A 206 -11.07 31.30 35.81
N LYS A 207 -11.17 32.28 36.71
CA LYS A 207 -11.59 32.03 38.09
C LYS A 207 -13.05 31.57 38.05
N SER A 208 -13.33 30.28 38.24
CA SER A 208 -14.31 29.75 39.21
C SER A 208 -14.78 28.31 38.94
N SER A 209 -14.96 27.61 40.05
CA SER A 209 -15.75 26.39 40.33
C SER A 209 -15.40 25.06 39.67
N LEU A 210 -14.67 24.26 40.45
CA LEU A 210 -14.94 22.86 40.81
C LEU A 210 -16.14 22.16 40.14
N SER A 211 -15.87 21.06 39.44
CA SER A 211 -16.51 19.79 39.77
C SER A 211 -15.60 18.61 39.46
N LEU A 212 -15.37 17.77 40.48
CA LEU A 212 -14.80 16.44 40.40
C LEU A 212 -15.94 15.43 40.20
N ARG A 213 -15.90 14.64 39.13
CA ARG A 213 -16.43 13.26 39.13
C ARG A 213 -15.82 12.48 37.96
N GLY A 214 -15.17 11.37 38.29
CA GLY A 214 -14.40 10.57 37.34
C GLY A 214 -15.23 9.59 36.52
N SER A 215 -14.58 9.01 35.52
CA SER A 215 -14.75 7.60 35.13
C SER A 215 -13.60 7.20 34.22
N LEU A 216 -12.87 6.16 34.64
CA LEU A 216 -12.04 5.35 33.74
C LEU A 216 -12.93 4.80 32.60
N GLY A 217 -12.41 4.84 31.38
CA GLY A 217 -13.07 4.26 30.21
C GLY A 217 -12.31 4.58 28.94
N HIS A 218 -11.43 3.65 28.54
CA HIS A 218 -10.79 3.59 27.22
C HIS A 218 -11.71 4.06 26.08
N ARG A 219 -11.37 5.18 25.44
CA ARG A 219 -11.76 5.51 24.06
C ARG A 219 -10.72 6.42 23.43
N LEU A 220 -9.87 5.86 22.57
CA LEU A 220 -9.16 6.62 21.54
C LEU A 220 -10.20 7.01 20.47
N SER A 221 -10.97 8.06 20.75
CA SER A 221 -11.69 8.79 19.70
C SER A 221 -10.84 9.99 19.32
N ILE A 222 -10.13 9.88 18.20
CA ILE A 222 -9.63 11.05 17.48
C ILE A 222 -10.90 11.72 16.93
N ALA A 223 -11.45 12.65 17.70
CA ALA A 223 -12.52 13.51 17.24
C ALA A 223 -11.90 14.50 16.26
N ASN A 224 -12.22 14.34 14.98
CA ASN A 224 -12.08 15.37 13.95
C ASN A 224 -12.94 16.56 14.39
N ASN A 225 -12.35 17.49 15.15
CA ASN A 225 -12.97 18.77 15.45
C ASN A 225 -12.55 19.77 14.37
N SER A 226 -13.37 19.82 13.33
CA SER A 226 -13.47 20.91 12.39
C SER A 226 -13.78 22.21 13.15
N ARG A 227 -12.79 23.08 13.32
CA ARG A 227 -13.01 24.49 13.65
C ARG A 227 -12.58 25.35 12.47
N ASN A 228 -13.54 25.57 11.58
CA ASN A 228 -13.55 26.75 10.71
C ASN A 228 -13.80 27.98 11.59
N LEU A 229 -12.73 28.71 11.91
CA LEU A 229 -12.85 30.10 12.33
C LEU A 229 -12.63 30.97 11.09
N ILE A 230 -13.75 31.55 10.66
CA ILE A 230 -13.87 32.60 9.67
C ILE A 230 -12.91 33.73 10.05
N ASN A 231 -11.85 33.90 9.28
CA ASN A 231 -11.18 35.19 9.15
C ASN A 231 -11.29 35.61 7.67
N LYS A 232 -12.24 36.51 7.41
CA LYS A 232 -12.37 37.18 6.12
C LYS A 232 -11.24 38.21 6.04
N GLY A 233 -10.29 37.98 5.13
CA GLY A 233 -9.28 38.99 4.79
C GLY A 233 -8.03 38.41 4.16
N SER A 234 -8.10 38.20 2.84
CA SER A 234 -6.97 38.33 1.90
C SER A 234 -5.82 37.30 1.96
N HIS A 235 -5.76 36.49 0.91
CA HIS A 235 -4.64 35.68 0.41
C HIS A 235 -4.14 34.50 1.28
N SER A 236 -4.41 33.32 0.75
CA SER A 236 -3.93 32.00 1.14
C SER A 236 -2.44 31.97 1.49
N SER A 237 -2.13 31.79 2.77
CA SER A 237 -0.84 31.29 3.24
C SER A 237 -1.11 29.97 3.96
N SER A 238 -0.93 28.86 3.24
CA SER A 238 -0.65 27.58 3.89
C SER A 238 0.60 27.75 4.74
N LEU A 239 0.57 27.25 5.97
CA LEU A 239 1.69 27.26 6.92
C LEU A 239 2.93 26.61 6.31
N ASN A 240 3.72 27.40 5.59
CA ASN A 240 5.12 27.14 5.32
C ASN A 240 5.85 27.28 6.66
N ARG A 241 6.03 26.17 7.38
CA ARG A 241 7.00 26.10 8.48
C ARG A 241 8.41 26.08 7.88
N SER A 242 8.75 27.13 7.14
CA SER A 242 10.10 27.42 6.67
C SER A 242 10.89 27.90 7.88
N GLN A 243 11.46 26.97 8.65
CA GLN A 243 12.51 27.35 9.59
C GLN A 243 13.70 27.85 8.77
N SER A 244 14.09 29.08 9.09
CA SER A 244 15.04 29.92 8.38
C SER A 244 16.44 29.30 8.27
N ILE A 245 17.04 29.46 7.09
CA ILE A 245 18.43 29.12 6.75
C ILE A 245 19.48 29.97 7.50
N LEU A 246 19.09 30.95 8.32
CA LEU A 246 20.03 31.82 9.04
C LEU A 246 19.75 31.83 10.55
N GLY A 247 20.61 31.15 11.31
CA GLY A 247 20.69 31.25 12.76
C GLY A 247 21.08 29.92 13.40
N HIS A 248 22.27 29.85 14.01
CA HIS A 248 22.85 28.68 14.67
C HIS A 248 22.08 28.18 15.93
N SER A 249 20.75 28.23 15.97
CA SER A 249 20.01 27.32 16.83
C SER A 249 20.16 25.93 16.21
N LYS A 250 20.90 25.05 16.87
CA LYS A 250 21.10 23.65 16.48
C LYS A 250 19.74 23.07 16.08
N ASP A 251 19.56 22.81 14.78
CA ASP A 251 18.32 22.28 14.24
C ASP A 251 17.93 21.04 15.04
N ARG A 252 16.78 21.10 15.73
CA ARG A 252 16.36 20.09 16.72
C ARG A 252 16.25 18.70 16.08
N TYR A 253 15.98 18.66 14.78
CA TYR A 253 15.74 17.43 14.05
C TYR A 253 16.97 16.93 13.28
N TRP A 254 18.09 17.65 13.36
CA TRP A 254 19.33 17.34 12.65
C TRP A 254 19.79 15.89 12.83
N GLN A 255 19.67 15.36 14.05
CA GLN A 255 20.07 13.99 14.40
C GLN A 255 19.19 12.89 13.77
N HIS A 256 18.03 13.26 13.23
CA HIS A 256 17.08 12.34 12.59
C HIS A 256 17.14 12.41 11.07
N LEU A 257 17.92 13.34 10.51
CA LEU A 257 18.07 13.46 9.08
C LEU A 257 18.91 12.32 8.52
N PRO A 258 18.45 11.63 7.46
CA PRO A 258 19.30 10.72 6.71
C PRO A 258 20.57 11.43 6.22
N GLU A 259 21.70 10.75 6.30
CA GLU A 259 22.97 11.30 5.81
C GLU A 259 22.90 11.51 4.29
N TYR A 260 23.43 12.65 3.82
CA TYR A 260 23.36 13.02 2.41
C TYR A 260 24.01 11.98 1.52
N GLU A 261 25.18 11.50 1.92
CA GLU A 261 25.96 10.54 1.15
C GLU A 261 25.24 9.18 1.03
N VAL A 262 24.44 8.79 2.05
CA VAL A 262 23.60 7.57 1.99
C VAL A 262 22.52 7.72 0.92
N ILE A 263 21.85 8.87 0.85
CA ILE A 263 20.84 9.12 -0.19
C ILE A 263 21.47 9.09 -1.58
N ILE A 264 22.61 9.75 -1.77
CA ILE A 264 23.31 9.74 -3.07
C ILE A 264 23.75 8.33 -3.46
N ALA A 265 24.26 7.54 -2.51
CA ALA A 265 24.61 6.15 -2.77
C ALA A 265 23.39 5.30 -3.19
N LEU A 266 22.22 5.53 -2.58
CA LEU A 266 20.98 4.85 -2.97
C LEU A 266 20.48 5.28 -4.35
N ILE A 267 20.62 6.57 -4.69
CA ILE A 267 20.25 7.11 -6.01
C ILE A 267 21.11 6.47 -7.11
N ARG A 268 22.43 6.33 -6.87
CA ARG A 268 23.38 5.75 -7.82
C ARG A 268 23.33 4.23 -7.89
N SER A 269 22.81 3.57 -6.86
CA SER A 269 22.80 2.11 -6.77
C SER A 269 21.99 1.48 -7.91
N PRO A 270 22.52 0.42 -8.57
CA PRO A 270 21.79 -0.34 -9.57
C PRO A 270 20.72 -1.25 -8.96
N TYR A 271 20.82 -1.57 -7.66
CA TYR A 271 19.91 -2.48 -6.97
C TYR A 271 18.59 -1.82 -6.53
N VAL A 272 18.52 -0.48 -6.58
CA VAL A 272 17.30 0.26 -6.25
C VAL A 272 16.50 0.50 -7.52
N GLN A 273 15.23 0.07 -7.50
CA GLN A 273 14.31 0.21 -8.63
C GLN A 273 14.10 1.68 -9.01
N THR A 274 14.08 1.97 -10.32
CA THR A 274 13.75 3.31 -10.79
C THR A 274 12.26 3.59 -10.61
N LEU A 275 11.91 4.85 -10.34
CA LEU A 275 10.50 5.23 -10.20
C LEU A 275 9.71 4.99 -11.49
N GLN A 276 10.35 5.17 -12.65
CA GLN A 276 9.78 4.84 -13.96
C GLN A 276 9.46 3.34 -14.08
N SER A 277 10.41 2.46 -13.76
CA SER A 277 10.17 1.01 -13.80
C SER A 277 9.04 0.60 -12.87
N PHE A 278 8.95 1.21 -11.69
CA PHE A 278 7.82 0.98 -10.78
C PHE A 278 6.49 1.41 -11.40
N TYR A 279 6.43 2.59 -12.01
CA TYR A 279 5.23 3.09 -12.68
C TYR A 279 4.79 2.17 -13.83
N ASP A 280 5.72 1.73 -14.67
CA ASP A 280 5.42 0.87 -15.82
C ASP A 280 4.92 -0.52 -15.40
N VAL A 281 5.47 -1.09 -14.33
CA VAL A 281 5.12 -2.45 -13.87
C VAL A 281 3.82 -2.48 -13.09
N TYR A 282 3.62 -1.55 -12.16
CA TYR A 282 2.52 -1.62 -11.20
C TYR A 282 1.34 -0.72 -11.55
N MET A 283 1.57 0.34 -12.32
CA MET A 283 0.57 1.39 -12.49
C MET A 283 -0.03 1.45 -13.90
N VAL A 284 0.56 0.72 -14.85
CA VAL A 284 -0.03 0.48 -16.16
C VAL A 284 -0.70 -0.88 -16.12
N VAL A 285 -2.03 -0.92 -16.02
CA VAL A 285 -2.78 -2.17 -16.16
C VAL A 285 -2.57 -2.65 -17.60
N PRO A 286 -1.86 -3.77 -17.84
CA PRO A 286 -1.72 -4.27 -19.18
C PRO A 286 -3.11 -4.67 -19.66
N GLN A 287 -3.61 -4.04 -20.73
CA GLN A 287 -4.75 -4.56 -21.46
C GLN A 287 -4.29 -5.86 -22.13
N ARG A 288 -4.39 -6.96 -21.39
CA ARG A 288 -4.16 -8.28 -21.96
C ARG A 288 -5.34 -8.56 -22.87
N ASP A 289 -5.04 -8.72 -24.13
CA ASP A 289 -5.99 -9.19 -25.12
C ASP A 289 -6.19 -10.69 -24.93
N ILE A 290 -6.82 -11.07 -23.82
CA ILE A 290 -7.09 -12.47 -23.50
C ILE A 290 -8.25 -12.89 -24.38
N TYR A 291 -8.07 -13.97 -25.15
CA TYR A 291 -9.11 -14.53 -26.00
C TYR A 291 -10.46 -14.68 -25.26
N LYS A 292 -10.41 -15.07 -23.97
CA LYS A 292 -11.58 -15.21 -23.10
C LYS A 292 -12.41 -13.92 -22.94
N ASP A 293 -11.79 -12.75 -22.99
CA ASP A 293 -12.47 -11.46 -22.88
C ASP A 293 -13.12 -11.05 -24.23
N LYS A 294 -12.60 -11.56 -25.35
CA LYS A 294 -13.15 -11.37 -26.69
C LYS A 294 -14.29 -12.30 -27.04
N VAL A 295 -14.29 -13.53 -26.52
CA VAL A 295 -15.35 -14.52 -26.75
C VAL A 295 -16.36 -14.56 -25.60
N TRP A 296 -16.80 -13.41 -25.10
CA TRP A 296 -17.92 -13.34 -24.17
C TRP A 296 -19.27 -13.36 -24.94
N PRO A 297 -20.24 -14.22 -24.58
CA PRO A 297 -20.19 -15.21 -23.50
C PRO A 297 -19.31 -16.41 -23.86
N VAL A 298 -18.63 -16.97 -22.86
CA VAL A 298 -17.80 -18.16 -23.01
C VAL A 298 -18.60 -19.22 -23.78
N PRO A 299 -18.07 -19.77 -24.90
CA PRO A 299 -18.76 -20.80 -25.66
C PRO A 299 -19.20 -21.94 -24.73
N GLY A 300 -20.43 -22.41 -24.91
CA GLY A 300 -21.05 -23.41 -24.02
C GLY A 300 -20.19 -24.64 -23.78
N ASP A 301 -19.37 -25.04 -24.76
CA ASP A 301 -18.46 -26.19 -24.70
C ASP A 301 -17.39 -26.10 -23.59
N PHE A 302 -17.08 -24.91 -23.08
CA PHE A 302 -16.15 -24.69 -21.96
C PHE A 302 -16.85 -24.54 -20.61
N ILE A 303 -18.17 -24.43 -20.61
CA ILE A 303 -18.98 -24.49 -19.40
C ILE A 303 -19.27 -25.97 -19.21
N PRO A 304 -18.65 -26.67 -18.25
CA PRO A 304 -19.00 -28.05 -18.00
C PRO A 304 -20.51 -28.17 -17.84
N PHE A 305 -21.13 -28.88 -18.78
CA PHE A 305 -22.52 -29.27 -18.68
C PHE A 305 -22.61 -30.29 -17.54
N ASP A 306 -23.71 -30.26 -16.79
CA ASP A 306 -24.00 -31.20 -15.69
C ASP A 306 -23.30 -31.03 -14.33
N VAL A 307 -22.52 -29.97 -14.08
CA VAL A 307 -21.95 -29.73 -12.72
C VAL A 307 -23.03 -29.51 -11.65
N PHE A 308 -24.26 -29.16 -12.05
CA PHE A 308 -25.40 -28.97 -11.15
C PHE A 308 -26.52 -29.99 -11.38
N SER A 309 -26.31 -31.00 -12.23
CA SER A 309 -27.31 -32.02 -12.52
C SER A 309 -27.35 -33.10 -11.44
N GLU A 310 -26.21 -33.35 -10.80
CA GLU A 310 -26.15 -34.17 -9.59
C GLU A 310 -26.46 -33.31 -8.35
N LEU A 311 -27.37 -33.81 -7.50
CA LEU A 311 -27.63 -33.21 -6.20
C LEU A 311 -26.33 -33.20 -5.40
N TYR A 312 -25.84 -32.01 -5.07
CA TYR A 312 -24.68 -31.84 -4.21
C TYR A 312 -24.89 -32.56 -2.87
N ASP A 313 -24.23 -33.72 -2.70
CA ASP A 313 -24.25 -34.46 -1.44
C ASP A 313 -23.11 -33.97 -0.54
N CYS A 314 -23.45 -33.08 0.39
CA CYS A 314 -22.54 -32.50 1.37
C CYS A 314 -21.85 -33.54 2.27
N THR A 315 -22.32 -34.81 2.27
CA THR A 315 -21.84 -35.83 3.20
C THR A 315 -20.68 -36.68 2.68
N THR A 316 -20.39 -36.67 1.37
CA THR A 316 -19.43 -37.61 0.77
C THR A 316 -18.12 -37.01 0.25
N GLU A 317 -17.95 -35.68 0.24
CA GLU A 317 -16.76 -35.05 -0.38
C GLU A 317 -15.76 -34.37 0.57
N LEU A 318 -15.87 -34.56 1.88
CA LEU A 318 -14.63 -34.56 2.66
C LEU A 318 -13.90 -35.84 2.28
N ARG A 319 -12.99 -35.75 1.29
CA ARG A 319 -12.06 -36.82 0.93
C ARG A 319 -11.47 -37.37 2.22
N ALA A 320 -11.95 -38.53 2.66
CA ALA A 320 -11.23 -39.32 3.64
C ALA A 320 -9.85 -39.55 3.01
N HIS A 321 -8.79 -39.05 3.65
CA HIS A 321 -7.42 -39.39 3.30
C HIS A 321 -7.35 -40.91 3.19
N ARG A 322 -7.33 -41.45 1.97
CA ARG A 322 -7.05 -42.87 1.76
C ARG A 322 -5.58 -43.03 2.10
N GLY A 323 -5.35 -43.53 3.31
CA GLY A 323 -4.06 -43.98 3.78
C GLY A 323 -3.48 -45.00 2.81
N VAL A 324 -2.19 -44.82 2.56
CA VAL A 324 -1.28 -45.80 2.01
C VAL A 324 -1.47 -47.12 2.75
N THR A 325 -1.73 -48.20 2.02
CA THR A 325 -1.39 -49.56 2.45
C THR A 325 -0.86 -50.32 1.25
N THR A 326 0.46 -50.45 1.27
CA THR A 326 1.28 -51.45 0.60
C THR A 326 0.91 -52.87 1.04
N THR A 327 0.81 -53.79 0.09
CA THR A 327 1.01 -55.27 0.09
C THR A 327 0.14 -55.81 -1.05
N ASP A 328 0.52 -56.70 -1.95
CA ASP A 328 1.75 -57.41 -2.31
C ASP A 328 1.37 -58.22 -3.57
N GLN A 329 2.34 -58.42 -4.47
CA GLN A 329 2.54 -59.62 -5.34
C GLN A 329 1.41 -60.05 -6.31
N ASP A 330 1.64 -60.61 -7.50
CA ASP A 330 2.79 -60.94 -8.33
C ASP A 330 2.17 -61.40 -9.67
N GLN A 331 2.81 -61.12 -10.80
CA GLN A 331 3.21 -62.13 -11.81
C GLN A 331 3.80 -61.48 -13.08
N ASN A 332 5.12 -61.63 -13.18
CA ASN A 332 5.97 -61.85 -14.36
C ASN A 332 5.30 -61.89 -15.75
N THR A 333 5.95 -61.25 -16.73
CA THR A 333 6.69 -61.98 -17.78
C THR A 333 7.86 -61.13 -18.28
N GLU A 334 8.98 -61.80 -18.51
CA GLU A 334 10.31 -61.38 -18.92
C GLU A 334 10.35 -60.75 -20.33
N GLU A 335 11.27 -59.81 -20.57
CA GLU A 335 12.30 -59.96 -21.61
C GLU A 335 13.42 -58.93 -21.41
N ALA A 336 14.64 -59.42 -21.53
CA ALA A 336 15.91 -58.75 -21.29
C ALA A 336 16.48 -58.13 -22.58
N ASP A 337 17.32 -57.10 -22.43
CA ASP A 337 18.46 -56.71 -23.28
C ASP A 337 19.08 -55.48 -22.57
N ASP A 338 20.08 -55.62 -21.71
CA ASP A 338 21.51 -55.82 -21.99
C ASP A 338 22.14 -54.77 -22.92
N ALA A 339 22.83 -53.79 -22.32
CA ALA A 339 24.07 -53.20 -22.84
C ALA A 339 24.64 -52.20 -21.81
N SER A 340 25.67 -52.67 -21.12
CA SER A 340 26.66 -51.90 -20.38
C SER A 340 27.55 -51.03 -21.26
N GLU A 341 28.37 -50.21 -20.59
CA GLU A 341 29.67 -49.62 -20.97
C GLU A 341 29.65 -48.08 -21.02
N LYS A 342 30.61 -47.32 -20.48
CA LYS A 342 31.80 -47.59 -19.65
C LYS A 342 32.31 -46.21 -19.20
N GLU A 343 32.86 -46.14 -17.99
CA GLU A 343 33.83 -45.12 -17.60
C GLU A 343 35.05 -45.14 -18.54
N SER A 344 35.58 -43.95 -18.82
CA SER A 344 37.03 -43.75 -19.01
C SER A 344 37.39 -42.31 -18.67
N ASP A 345 38.08 -42.18 -17.54
CA ASP A 345 39.12 -41.17 -17.34
C ASP A 345 40.19 -41.29 -18.44
N GLU A 346 40.75 -40.17 -18.89
CA GLU A 346 42.20 -39.88 -18.96
C GLU A 346 42.47 -38.51 -19.61
N ASP A 347 43.48 -37.84 -19.04
CA ASP A 347 44.24 -36.61 -19.38
C ASP A 347 43.68 -35.20 -19.12
#